data_AF-A0A7Y2HD34-F1
#
_entry.id   AF-A0A7Y2HD34-F1
#
_cell.length_a   1.000
_cell.length_b   1.000
_cell.length_c   1.000
_cell.angle_alpha   90.00
_cell.angle_beta   90.00
_cell.angle_gamma   90.00
#
_symmetry.space_group_name_H-M   'P 1'
#
loop_
_entity.id
_entity.type
_entity.pdbx_description
1 polymer ?
#
loop_
_entity_poly.entity_id
_entity_poly.type
_entity_poly.pdbx_seq_one_letter_code
_entity_poly.pdbx_strand_id
1 'polypeptide(L)'
;MKKSLLVILLLQLWCSLDAQRRDPLDVKVDFESYDPPSTLVVPENPVSAAKFPFVDVHSHHWRMAEQDLDKLIAEMDAMNMQVVVNLSGRGGERLKAMTDNIKKYGHEDRIIVFTNIELRSIDDPTWAENTVKQLQYDYDNG
;
A
#
# COMPACT_ATOMS: atom_id res chain seq x y z
N MET A 1 -13.88 -59.58 -37.30
CA MET A 1 -14.87 -58.81 -36.53
C MET A 1 -14.47 -58.60 -35.07
N LYS A 2 -14.29 -59.64 -34.24
CA LYS A 2 -13.96 -59.48 -32.79
C LYS A 2 -12.66 -58.70 -32.49
N LYS A 3 -11.60 -58.91 -33.28
CA LYS A 3 -10.31 -58.18 -33.11
C LYS A 3 -10.44 -56.68 -33.45
N SER A 4 -11.16 -56.34 -34.50
CA SER A 4 -11.40 -54.95 -34.92
C SER A 4 -12.22 -54.18 -33.88
N LEU A 5 -13.22 -54.83 -33.27
CA LEU A 5 -14.05 -54.21 -32.22
C LEU A 5 -13.24 -53.90 -30.96
N LEU A 6 -12.34 -54.80 -30.55
CA LEU A 6 -11.45 -54.58 -29.40
C LEU A 6 -10.50 -53.41 -29.62
N VAL A 7 -9.94 -53.27 -30.83
CA VAL A 7 -9.06 -52.14 -31.18
C VAL A 7 -9.82 -50.81 -31.11
N ILE A 8 -11.06 -50.77 -31.61
CA ILE A 8 -11.89 -49.56 -31.52
C ILE A 8 -12.18 -49.21 -30.06
N LEU A 9 -12.54 -50.19 -29.24
CA LEU A 9 -12.80 -49.97 -27.81
C LEU A 9 -11.57 -49.45 -27.05
N LEU A 10 -10.39 -50.01 -27.35
CA LEU A 10 -9.13 -49.57 -26.76
C LEU A 10 -8.75 -48.16 -27.21
N LEU A 11 -8.99 -47.81 -28.48
CA LEU A 11 -8.80 -46.44 -28.98
C LEU A 11 -9.75 -45.45 -28.31
N GLN A 12 -11.03 -45.82 -28.14
CA GLN A 12 -12.00 -44.95 -27.45
C GLN A 12 -11.63 -44.75 -25.98
N LEU A 13 -11.15 -45.81 -25.32
CA LEU A 13 -10.67 -45.72 -23.94
C LEU A 13 -9.42 -44.83 -23.84
N TRP A 14 -8.48 -44.97 -24.77
CA TRP A 14 -7.30 -44.11 -24.87
C TRP A 14 -7.67 -42.63 -25.07
N CYS A 15 -8.52 -42.33 -26.05
CA CYS A 15 -8.98 -40.94 -26.27
C CYS A 15 -9.70 -40.37 -25.05
N SER A 16 -10.49 -41.19 -24.34
CA SER A 16 -11.19 -40.74 -23.13
C SER A 16 -10.22 -40.45 -21.99
N LEU A 17 -9.14 -41.23 -21.85
CA LEU A 17 -8.09 -41.01 -20.85
C LEU A 17 -7.22 -39.79 -21.21
N ASP A 18 -6.89 -39.58 -22.49
CA ASP A 18 -6.14 -38.41 -22.96
C ASP A 18 -6.92 -37.10 -22.85
N ALA A 19 -8.26 -37.17 -22.95
CA ALA A 19 -9.15 -36.03 -22.74
C ALA A 19 -9.39 -35.70 -21.26
N GLN A 20 -8.92 -36.53 -20.32
CA GLN A 20 -8.99 -36.18 -18.90
C GLN A 20 -8.03 -35.03 -18.60
N ARG A 21 -8.47 -34.15 -17.70
CA ARG A 21 -7.69 -33.02 -17.20
C ARG A 21 -6.33 -33.52 -16.68
N ARG A 22 -5.25 -33.10 -17.33
CA ARG A 22 -3.88 -33.31 -16.85
C ARG A 22 -3.52 -32.13 -15.97
N ASP A 23 -3.42 -32.35 -14.67
CA ASP A 23 -2.79 -31.37 -13.79
C ASP A 23 -1.26 -31.55 -13.85
N PRO A 24 -0.49 -30.44 -13.85
CA PRO A 24 -0.96 -29.06 -13.74
C PRO A 24 -1.41 -28.49 -15.10
N LEU A 25 -2.33 -27.52 -15.05
CA LEU A 25 -2.75 -26.75 -16.22
C LEU A 25 -1.53 -26.07 -16.87
N ASP A 26 -1.45 -26.08 -18.21
CA ASP A 26 -0.40 -25.39 -18.97
C ASP A 26 -0.43 -23.86 -18.76
N VAL A 27 -1.55 -23.32 -18.26
CA VAL A 27 -1.70 -21.90 -17.91
C VAL A 27 -1.96 -21.77 -16.42
N LYS A 28 -0.98 -21.22 -15.69
CA LYS A 28 -1.13 -20.75 -14.32
C LYS A 28 -1.29 -19.23 -14.36
N VAL A 29 -2.52 -18.75 -14.19
CA VAL A 29 -2.76 -17.32 -13.96
C VAL A 29 -2.54 -17.06 -12.49
N ASP A 30 -1.50 -16.29 -12.18
CA ASP A 30 -1.27 -15.79 -10.82
C ASP A 30 -2.11 -14.54 -10.57
N PHE A 31 -2.55 -14.34 -9.33
CA PHE A 31 -3.34 -13.16 -8.96
C PHE A 31 -2.61 -11.86 -9.30
N GLU A 32 -1.29 -11.82 -9.10
CA GLU A 32 -0.48 -10.63 -9.40
C GLU A 32 -0.25 -10.44 -10.91
N SER A 33 -0.40 -11.49 -11.72
CA SER A 33 -0.24 -11.45 -13.17
C SER A 33 -1.54 -11.17 -13.94
N TYR A 34 -2.68 -11.19 -13.25
CA TYR A 34 -3.99 -11.02 -13.88
C TYR A 34 -4.32 -9.53 -14.02
N ASP A 35 -4.04 -8.97 -15.20
CA ASP A 35 -4.34 -7.57 -15.56
C ASP A 35 -5.26 -7.52 -16.79
N PRO A 36 -6.56 -7.81 -16.64
CA PRO A 36 -7.49 -7.78 -17.76
C PRO A 36 -7.70 -6.33 -18.22
N PRO A 37 -7.55 -6.03 -19.53
CA PRO A 37 -7.81 -4.68 -20.02
C PRO A 37 -9.30 -4.34 -19.82
N SER A 38 -9.57 -3.10 -19.39
CA SER A 38 -10.94 -2.60 -19.26
C SER A 38 -11.66 -2.67 -20.60
N THR A 39 -12.85 -3.27 -20.63
CA THR A 39 -13.72 -3.32 -21.83
C THR A 39 -14.70 -2.14 -21.88
N LEU A 40 -14.71 -1.27 -20.87
CA LEU A 40 -15.58 -0.10 -20.80
C LEU A 40 -15.00 1.04 -21.64
N VAL A 41 -15.65 1.34 -22.77
CA VAL A 41 -15.29 2.47 -23.64
C VAL A 41 -16.28 3.61 -23.40
N VAL A 42 -15.85 4.62 -22.64
CA VAL A 42 -16.62 5.85 -22.35
C VAL A 42 -15.70 7.06 -22.43
N PRO A 43 -16.21 8.27 -22.70
CA PRO A 43 -15.40 9.49 -22.61
C PRO A 43 -14.81 9.66 -21.21
N GLU A 44 -13.50 9.87 -21.13
CA GLU A 44 -12.81 10.15 -19.89
C GLU A 44 -12.90 11.64 -19.52
N ASN A 45 -12.98 11.91 -18.22
CA ASN A 45 -12.98 13.27 -17.68
C ASN A 45 -11.98 13.34 -16.51
N PRO A 46 -10.66 13.27 -16.77
CA PRO A 46 -9.66 13.28 -15.72
C PRO A 46 -9.66 14.64 -15.01
N VAL A 47 -9.87 14.61 -13.69
CA VAL A 47 -9.79 15.78 -12.82
C VAL A 47 -8.47 15.69 -12.05
N SER A 48 -7.50 16.52 -12.41
CA SER A 48 -6.16 16.51 -11.81
C SER A 48 -6.03 17.33 -10.52
N ALA A 49 -6.99 18.21 -10.24
CA ALA A 49 -6.98 19.06 -9.06
C ALA A 49 -8.37 19.13 -8.42
N ALA A 50 -8.42 19.09 -7.09
CA ALA A 50 -9.65 19.23 -6.34
C ALA A 50 -10.23 20.65 -6.49
N LYS A 51 -11.55 20.75 -6.65
CA LYS A 51 -12.25 22.04 -6.73
C LYS A 51 -12.07 22.88 -5.46
N PHE A 52 -11.97 22.22 -4.32
CA PHE A 52 -11.75 22.85 -3.01
C PHE A 52 -10.47 22.31 -2.40
N PRO A 53 -9.75 23.14 -1.62
CA PRO A 53 -8.57 22.68 -0.93
C PRO A 53 -8.92 21.55 0.05
N PHE A 54 -8.07 20.54 0.17
CA PHE A 54 -8.34 19.37 1.02
C PHE A 54 -7.13 18.97 1.86
N VAL A 55 -7.40 18.08 2.83
CA VAL A 55 -6.39 17.47 3.69
C VAL A 55 -6.34 15.98 3.40
N ASP A 56 -5.16 15.45 3.08
CA ASP A 56 -4.93 14.02 3.13
C ASP A 56 -4.62 13.63 4.58
N VAL A 57 -5.58 12.96 5.21
CA VAL A 57 -5.47 12.55 6.62
C VAL A 57 -4.72 11.23 6.80
N HIS A 58 -4.44 10.50 5.71
CA HIS A 58 -3.84 9.17 5.77
C HIS A 58 -2.85 8.96 4.63
N SER A 59 -1.61 9.35 4.87
CA SER A 59 -0.49 9.05 3.97
C SER A 59 0.61 8.28 4.71
N HIS A 60 1.45 7.60 3.93
CA HIS A 60 2.57 6.81 4.46
C HIS A 60 3.90 7.31 3.90
N HIS A 61 4.57 8.19 4.64
CA HIS A 61 5.90 8.72 4.29
C HIS A 61 6.99 8.14 5.19
N TRP A 62 7.29 6.84 4.99
CA TRP A 62 8.22 6.07 5.84
C TRP A 62 9.65 6.63 5.91
N ARG A 63 10.06 7.40 4.89
CA ARG A 63 11.40 7.96 4.75
C ARG A 63 11.41 9.49 4.87
N MET A 64 10.39 10.07 5.51
CA MET A 64 10.21 11.52 5.59
C MET A 64 11.42 12.26 6.19
N ALA A 65 12.21 11.62 7.06
CA ALA A 65 13.44 12.21 7.61
C ALA A 65 14.52 12.51 6.56
N GLU A 66 14.50 11.84 5.41
CA GLU A 66 15.46 12.00 4.31
C GLU A 66 14.76 12.41 3.01
N GLN A 67 13.42 12.53 3.03
CA GLN A 67 12.62 12.81 1.85
C GLN A 67 12.83 14.27 1.42
N ASP A 68 12.86 14.48 0.10
CA ASP A 68 12.74 15.80 -0.49
C ASP A 68 11.30 16.31 -0.32
N LEU A 69 11.13 17.27 0.59
CA LEU A 69 9.81 17.80 0.93
C LEU A 69 9.33 18.87 -0.06
N ASP A 70 10.23 19.57 -0.76
CA ASP A 70 9.83 20.53 -1.79
C ASP A 70 9.13 19.82 -2.95
N LYS A 71 9.64 18.63 -3.32
CA LYS A 71 8.98 17.76 -4.29
C LYS A 71 7.58 17.35 -3.81
N LEU A 72 7.44 16.96 -2.54
CA LEU A 72 6.15 16.58 -1.97
C LEU A 72 5.15 17.76 -2.00
N ILE A 73 5.58 18.95 -1.61
CA ILE A 73 4.73 20.15 -1.65
C ILE A 73 4.30 20.47 -3.09
N ALA A 74 5.20 20.36 -4.07
CA ALA A 74 4.85 20.58 -5.47
C ALA A 74 3.77 19.59 -5.98
N GLU A 75 3.87 18.32 -5.57
CA GLU A 75 2.85 17.30 -5.86
C GLU A 75 1.52 17.60 -5.15
N MET A 76 1.57 18.08 -3.90
CA MET A 76 0.38 18.52 -3.15
C MET A 76 -0.32 19.71 -3.84
N ASP A 77 0.44 20.73 -4.23
CA ASP A 77 -0.09 21.92 -4.89
C ASP A 77 -0.74 21.60 -6.23
N ALA A 78 -0.17 20.67 -7.01
CA ALA A 78 -0.72 20.22 -8.29
C ALA A 78 -2.14 19.64 -8.15
N MET A 79 -2.48 19.09 -6.98
CA MET A 79 -3.78 18.49 -6.70
C MET A 79 -4.73 19.40 -5.90
N ASN A 80 -4.29 20.59 -5.46
CA ASN A 80 -4.97 21.44 -4.46
C ASN A 80 -5.07 20.78 -3.06
N MET A 81 -4.05 20.01 -2.68
CA MET A 81 -3.90 19.46 -1.32
C MET A 81 -3.19 20.48 -0.43
N GLN A 82 -3.82 20.88 0.67
CA GLN A 82 -3.25 21.87 1.59
C GLN A 82 -2.44 21.22 2.69
N VAL A 83 -2.91 20.12 3.26
CA VAL A 83 -2.20 19.46 4.36
C VAL A 83 -2.14 17.98 4.09
N VAL A 84 -0.98 17.40 4.41
CA VAL A 84 -0.78 15.95 4.42
C VAL A 84 -0.46 15.48 5.83
N VAL A 85 -1.10 14.40 6.27
CA VAL A 85 -0.88 13.76 7.55
C VAL A 85 -0.13 12.46 7.32
N ASN A 86 1.14 12.43 7.74
CA ASN A 86 1.95 11.23 7.73
C ASN A 86 1.56 10.32 8.91
N LEU A 87 0.76 9.29 8.63
CA LEU A 87 0.38 8.27 9.61
C LEU A 87 1.56 7.39 10.03
N SER A 88 2.59 7.30 9.18
CA SER A 88 3.83 6.56 9.44
C SER A 88 4.85 7.35 10.27
N GLY A 89 4.39 8.26 11.13
CA GLY A 89 5.27 9.07 11.98
C GLY A 89 6.05 8.27 13.03
N ARG A 90 5.60 7.05 13.36
CA ARG A 90 6.22 6.19 14.38
C ARG A 90 6.25 6.94 15.71
N GLY A 91 7.37 6.94 16.42
CA GLY A 91 7.56 7.71 17.65
C GLY A 91 9.06 7.84 17.93
N GLY A 92 9.39 8.64 18.94
CA GLY A 92 10.74 8.88 19.42
C GLY A 92 11.64 9.54 18.40
N GLU A 93 12.91 9.13 18.41
CA GLU A 93 13.95 9.68 17.53
C GLU A 93 13.56 9.66 16.04
N ARG A 94 12.72 8.70 15.62
CA ARG A 94 12.24 8.65 14.23
C ARG A 94 11.24 9.75 13.93
N LEU A 95 10.30 10.00 14.83
CA LEU A 95 9.36 11.11 14.69
C LEU A 95 10.12 12.43 14.71
N LYS A 96 11.02 12.61 15.68
CA LYS A 96 11.88 13.80 15.76
C LYS A 96 12.66 14.04 14.47
N ALA A 97 13.26 13.00 13.88
CA ALA A 97 14.00 13.16 12.63
C ALA A 97 13.08 13.61 11.46
N MET A 98 11.82 13.18 11.44
CA MET A 98 10.85 13.64 10.44
C MET A 98 10.46 15.10 10.68
N THR A 99 10.13 15.48 11.92
CA THR A 99 9.73 16.85 12.27
C THR A 99 10.89 17.84 12.12
N ASP A 100 12.12 17.43 12.43
CA ASP A 100 13.33 18.20 12.13
C ASP A 100 13.50 18.43 10.63
N ASN A 101 13.24 17.41 9.79
CA ASN A 101 13.31 17.57 8.34
C ASN A 101 12.20 18.51 7.83
N ILE A 102 10.98 18.42 8.37
CA ILE A 102 9.89 19.35 8.05
C ILE A 102 10.29 20.79 8.37
N LYS A 103 10.81 21.04 9.58
CA LYS A 103 11.30 22.37 10.01
C LYS A 103 12.46 22.87 9.16
N LYS A 104 13.37 21.97 8.77
CA LYS A 104 14.51 22.31 7.90
C LYS A 104 14.06 22.83 6.54
N TYR A 105 13.00 22.26 5.97
CA TYR A 105 12.43 22.70 4.69
C TYR A 105 11.43 23.86 4.85
N GLY A 106 10.89 24.08 6.06
CA GLY A 106 9.97 25.18 6.36
C GLY A 106 8.50 24.90 5.96
N HIS A 107 8.07 23.63 6.05
CA HIS A 107 6.73 23.17 5.64
C HIS A 107 5.83 22.75 6.81
N GLU A 108 6.03 23.34 7.99
CA GLU A 108 5.29 23.01 9.23
C GLU A 108 3.78 23.26 9.13
N ASP A 109 3.34 24.16 8.24
CA ASP A 109 1.93 24.46 7.98
C ASP A 109 1.28 23.50 6.97
N ARG A 110 2.09 22.67 6.29
CA ARG A 110 1.64 21.76 5.22
C ARG A 110 1.72 20.28 5.61
N ILE A 111 2.55 19.92 6.58
CA ILE A 111 2.84 18.52 6.93
C ILE A 111 2.63 18.28 8.42
N ILE A 112 1.76 17.32 8.73
CA ILE A 112 1.49 16.84 10.09
C ILE A 112 2.03 15.42 10.22
N VAL A 113 2.57 15.06 11.39
CA VAL A 113 3.07 13.72 11.68
C VAL A 113 2.28 13.13 12.85
N PHE A 114 1.75 11.91 12.69
CA PHE A 114 1.12 11.20 13.80
C PHE A 114 2.13 10.37 14.57
N THR A 115 2.15 10.52 15.88
CA THR A 115 2.80 9.56 16.78
C THR A 115 2.03 8.24 16.83
N ASN A 116 2.74 7.14 17.01
CA ASN A 116 2.22 5.80 17.16
C ASN A 116 2.79 5.18 18.45
N ILE A 117 1.93 4.59 19.25
CA ILE A 117 2.32 3.84 20.44
C ILE A 117 2.80 2.44 20.06
N GLU A 118 3.75 1.90 20.83
CA GLU A 118 4.18 0.51 20.69
C GLU A 118 3.12 -0.41 21.28
N LEU A 119 2.57 -1.33 20.50
CA LEU A 119 1.52 -2.25 20.97
C LEU A 119 2.03 -3.67 21.24
N ARG A 120 3.24 -4.02 20.75
CA ARG A 120 3.77 -5.39 20.91
C ARG A 120 4.14 -5.73 22.34
N SER A 121 4.42 -4.72 23.17
CA SER A 121 4.78 -4.87 24.58
C SER A 121 3.65 -4.45 25.53
N ILE A 122 2.39 -4.46 25.08
CA ILE A 122 1.25 -3.95 25.87
C ILE A 122 1.07 -4.64 27.24
N ASP A 123 1.50 -5.90 27.35
CA ASP A 123 1.43 -6.68 28.59
C ASP A 123 2.63 -6.45 29.54
N ASP A 124 3.63 -5.65 29.14
CA ASP A 124 4.76 -5.31 30.01
C ASP A 124 4.25 -4.43 31.19
N PRO A 125 4.59 -4.76 32.44
CA PRO A 125 4.15 -3.97 33.61
C PRO A 125 4.53 -2.48 33.54
N THR A 126 5.59 -2.14 32.79
CA THR A 126 6.08 -0.76 32.59
C THR A 126 5.57 -0.11 31.31
N TRP A 127 4.75 -0.81 30.52
CA TRP A 127 4.29 -0.35 29.20
C TRP A 127 3.63 1.02 29.24
N ALA A 128 2.69 1.23 30.18
CA ALA A 128 1.94 2.48 30.26
C ALA A 128 2.85 3.67 30.61
N GLU A 129 3.75 3.50 31.58
CA GLU A 129 4.72 4.53 31.97
C GLU A 129 5.65 4.89 30.79
N ASN A 130 6.18 3.88 30.10
CA ASN A 130 7.06 4.09 28.95
C ASN A 130 6.33 4.72 27.76
N THR A 131 5.08 4.33 27.51
CA THR A 131 4.25 4.90 26.44
C THR A 131 3.96 6.38 26.70
N VAL A 132 3.61 6.75 27.94
CA VAL A 132 3.37 8.16 28.29
C VAL A 132 4.66 8.97 28.18
N LYS A 133 5.81 8.44 28.62
CA LYS A 133 7.12 9.09 28.42
C LYS A 133 7.42 9.32 26.94
N GLN A 134 7.14 8.33 26.09
CA GLN A 134 7.33 8.45 24.65
C GLN A 134 6.41 9.50 24.04
N LEU A 135 5.13 9.52 24.41
CA LEU A 135 4.17 10.52 23.92
C LEU A 135 4.56 11.95 24.34
N GLN A 136 5.06 12.13 25.56
CA GLN A 136 5.58 13.42 26.01
C GLN A 136 6.80 13.84 25.18
N TYR A 137 7.76 12.93 24.97
CA TYR A 137 8.90 13.19 24.10
C TYR A 137 8.45 13.57 22.69
N ASP A 138 7.48 12.86 22.12
CA ASP A 138 6.99 13.11 20.76
C ASP A 138 6.33 14.49 20.67
N TYR A 139 5.47 14.83 21.63
CA TYR A 139 4.86 16.16 21.74
C TYR A 139 5.90 17.28 21.83
N ASP A 140 6.95 17.10 22.61
CA ASP A 140 8.02 18.11 22.78
C ASP A 140 8.89 18.25 21.51
N ASN A 141 8.89 17.25 20.62
CA ASN A 141 9.74 17.21 19.43
C ASN A 141 9.00 17.46 18.10
N GLY A 142 7.67 17.57 18.10
CA GLY A 142 6.91 18.14 16.98
C GLY A 142 5.52 17.56 16.81
#